data_AF-A0A839VB90-F1
#
_entry.id   AF-A0A839VB90-F1
#
_cell.length_a   1.000
_cell.length_b   1.000
_cell.length_c   1.000
_cell.angle_alpha   90.00
_cell.angle_beta   90.00
_cell.angle_gamma   90.00
#
_symmetry.space_group_name_H-M   'P 1'
#
loop_
_entity.id
_entity.type
_entity.pdbx_description
1 polymer ?
#
loop_
_entity_poly.entity_id
_entity_poly.type
_entity_poly.pdbx_seq_one_letter_code
_entity_poly.pdbx_strand_id
1 'polypeptide(L)'
;MTRHVSNLAMLVPRLAAAQLRSDWILTLCLVIALAAVIAPLLVLMGLKQGTIETLRERLVEDPVFREIRPAQTREYAPEWFDALARRPGVEFLTPTILPLSSVLQVLPDAGKKAVVHDLVPTGPGDPLLLENGGRIPGDGEVVLSSDAARQLNVTQGQALSVRVTRARGGVSEVVEEELEVVSVLGARAGQLARLYAPLDYVLDVEAYKEGFAAPERGWPGSTPEPHLSYDGALLFLERSLSPVERTGLVINTGIVHLTDASATRVEAMIGRALPAELTAYRLSTPGATLRPSQLRALDQKLRGRQRVLLPFVSELALKGADGQPLTLLGRSLSEKEADFLGLEPVPWGAATGEAPTGERLRAFLAPASATPPGDLEVTLEGAVPLVLVLEPAGKATGELPVVSLELLAALRTGMERPLTLSADGQALEMARGGYRGFRLYADSIDSVPDLVQALEAQGIEVIAEAEAILRIQVLDAGLERLFRLIALLGISGGTAVLIASLYAAVERLRRDLGVLRLLGLARRHVFFFPVVQGVLIASMGLGASLAAYLGLATAINRSFADALLPGERFCTLSAPQVLLAVAATLLLAGMASLIAAWRATSIDPAEAIRDH
;
A
#
# COMPACT_ATOMS: atom_id res chain seq x y z
N MET A 1 4.09 45.85 -61.23
CA MET A 1 4.62 44.48 -61.48
C MET A 1 4.13 43.41 -60.50
N THR A 2 3.64 43.75 -59.29
CA THR A 2 3.16 42.77 -58.29
C THR A 2 1.79 42.13 -58.59
N ARG A 3 0.90 42.79 -59.34
CA ARG A 3 -0.41 42.23 -59.75
C ARG A 3 -0.36 41.15 -60.85
N HIS A 4 0.70 41.09 -61.66
CA HIS A 4 0.83 40.05 -62.70
C HIS A 4 1.36 38.72 -62.14
N VAL A 5 2.17 38.77 -61.08
CA VAL A 5 2.71 37.57 -60.43
C VAL A 5 1.64 36.85 -59.60
N SER A 6 0.71 37.59 -58.99
CA SER A 6 -0.41 37.00 -58.22
C SER A 6 -1.41 36.22 -59.10
N ASN A 7 -1.67 36.68 -60.34
CA ASN A 7 -2.57 35.96 -61.27
C ASN A 7 -1.94 34.67 -61.81
N LEU A 8 -0.61 34.61 -61.94
CA LEU A 8 0.13 33.42 -62.36
C LEU A 8 0.21 32.35 -61.24
N ALA A 9 0.33 32.78 -59.98
CA ALA A 9 0.32 31.87 -58.83
C ALA A 9 -1.03 31.14 -58.66
N MET A 10 -2.16 31.80 -58.97
CA MET A 10 -3.49 31.17 -59.02
C MET A 10 -3.76 30.37 -60.31
N LEU A 11 -2.93 30.53 -61.35
CA LEU A 11 -3.14 29.90 -62.64
C LEU A 11 -2.85 28.39 -62.59
N VAL A 12 -1.75 27.99 -61.94
CA VAL A 12 -1.34 26.59 -61.79
C VAL A 12 -2.39 25.75 -61.04
N PRO A 13 -2.91 26.15 -59.86
CA PRO A 13 -3.95 25.39 -59.18
C PRO A 13 -5.27 25.34 -59.95
N ARG A 14 -5.65 26.41 -60.66
CA ARG A 14 -6.85 26.41 -61.51
C ARG A 14 -6.71 25.45 -62.69
N LEU A 15 -5.55 25.45 -63.35
CA LEU A 15 -5.27 24.53 -64.45
C LEU A 15 -5.22 23.07 -63.98
N ALA A 16 -4.58 22.80 -62.83
CA ALA A 16 -4.54 21.47 -62.24
C ALA A 16 -5.96 20.98 -61.89
N ALA A 17 -6.80 21.83 -61.29
CA ALA A 17 -8.19 21.49 -61.00
C ALA A 17 -9.04 21.28 -62.27
N ALA A 18 -8.84 22.11 -63.29
CA ALA A 18 -9.52 21.95 -64.59
C ALA A 18 -9.11 20.65 -65.29
N GLN A 19 -7.83 20.27 -65.22
CA GLN A 19 -7.34 19.01 -65.75
C GLN A 19 -7.96 17.81 -65.04
N LEU A 20 -7.96 17.83 -63.70
CA LEU A 20 -8.58 16.76 -62.90
C LEU A 20 -10.07 16.60 -63.21
N ARG A 21 -10.75 17.69 -63.54
CA ARG A 21 -12.17 17.68 -63.96
C ARG A 21 -12.34 17.15 -65.39
N SER A 22 -11.41 17.47 -66.30
CA SER A 22 -11.42 16.91 -67.66
C SER A 22 -11.26 15.39 -67.62
N ASP A 23 -10.27 14.91 -66.86
CA ASP A 23 -9.94 13.49 -66.71
C ASP A 23 -10.67 12.86 -65.50
N TRP A 24 -11.96 13.16 -65.33
CA TRP A 24 -12.71 12.83 -64.12
C TRP A 24 -12.72 11.32 -63.78
N ILE A 25 -12.67 10.44 -64.78
CA ILE A 25 -12.65 8.98 -64.56
C ILE A 25 -11.34 8.54 -63.90
N LEU A 26 -10.21 9.06 -64.38
CA LEU A 26 -8.89 8.76 -63.80
C LEU A 26 -8.78 9.39 -62.41
N THR A 27 -9.24 10.64 -62.26
CA THR A 27 -9.30 11.32 -60.96
C THR A 27 -10.12 10.53 -59.95
N LEU A 28 -11.31 10.06 -60.34
CA LEU A 28 -12.18 9.26 -59.48
C LEU A 28 -11.53 7.93 -59.10
N CYS A 29 -10.92 7.24 -60.07
CA CYS A 29 -10.18 6.00 -59.83
C CYS A 29 -9.07 6.20 -58.79
N LEU A 30 -8.31 7.29 -58.89
CA LEU A 30 -7.23 7.62 -57.95
C LEU A 30 -7.74 7.98 -56.57
N VAL A 31 -8.81 8.77 -56.50
CA VAL A 31 -9.48 9.11 -55.24
C VAL A 31 -10.00 7.85 -54.55
N ILE A 32 -10.63 6.93 -55.29
CA ILE A 32 -11.12 5.65 -54.76
C ILE A 32 -9.95 4.75 -54.33
N ALA A 33 -8.89 4.63 -55.12
CA ALA A 33 -7.72 3.82 -54.78
C ALA A 33 -7.05 4.32 -53.49
N LEU A 34 -6.86 5.65 -53.37
CA LEU A 34 -6.33 6.25 -52.15
C LEU A 34 -7.30 6.03 -50.98
N ALA A 35 -8.61 6.18 -51.22
CA ALA A 35 -9.60 5.97 -50.19
C ALA A 35 -9.63 4.53 -49.68
N ALA A 36 -9.47 3.55 -50.57
CA ALA A 36 -9.44 2.12 -50.27
C ALA A 36 -8.21 1.71 -49.43
N VAL A 37 -7.12 2.48 -49.47
CA VAL A 37 -5.96 2.25 -48.62
C VAL A 37 -6.10 2.97 -47.27
N ILE A 38 -6.50 4.24 -47.28
CA ILE A 38 -6.53 5.07 -46.07
C ILE A 38 -7.72 4.72 -45.16
N ALA A 39 -8.90 4.48 -45.73
CA ALA A 39 -10.10 4.25 -44.92
C ALA A 39 -10.00 3.02 -43.99
N PRO A 40 -9.52 1.84 -44.45
CA PRO A 40 -9.33 0.69 -43.56
C PRO A 40 -8.31 0.97 -42.45
N LEU A 41 -7.25 1.73 -42.72
CA LEU A 41 -6.27 2.12 -41.70
C LEU A 41 -6.88 3.04 -40.64
N LEU A 42 -7.71 4.01 -41.05
CA LEU A 42 -8.45 4.86 -40.11
C LEU A 42 -9.42 4.05 -39.25
N VAL A 43 -10.14 3.10 -39.86
CA VAL A 43 -11.07 2.21 -39.15
C VAL A 43 -10.33 1.35 -38.14
N LEU A 44 -9.22 0.75 -38.54
CA LEU A 44 -8.37 -0.09 -37.68
C LEU A 44 -7.79 0.72 -36.51
N MET A 45 -7.34 1.94 -36.75
CA MET A 45 -6.86 2.85 -35.70
C MET A 45 -7.99 3.27 -34.76
N GLY A 46 -9.18 3.55 -35.30
CA GLY A 46 -10.36 3.88 -34.51
C GLY A 46 -10.89 2.72 -33.68
N LEU A 47 -10.80 1.50 -34.20
CA LEU A 47 -11.10 0.29 -33.45
C LEU A 47 -10.07 0.07 -32.35
N LYS A 48 -8.76 0.16 -32.66
CA LYS A 48 -7.69 0.05 -31.66
C LYS A 48 -7.97 0.99 -30.49
N GLN A 49 -8.14 2.28 -30.80
CA GLN A 49 -8.38 3.29 -29.77
C GLN A 49 -9.67 2.97 -29.01
N GLY A 50 -10.81 2.80 -29.66
CA GLY A 50 -12.08 2.58 -28.98
C GLY A 50 -12.13 1.30 -28.14
N THR A 51 -11.60 0.18 -28.63
CA THR A 51 -11.57 -1.08 -27.88
C THR A 51 -10.61 -1.04 -26.70
N ILE A 52 -9.41 -0.47 -26.89
CA ILE A 52 -8.42 -0.40 -25.81
C ILE A 52 -8.88 0.60 -24.76
N GLU A 53 -9.36 1.78 -25.17
CA GLU A 53 -9.85 2.81 -24.26
C GLU A 53 -11.05 2.27 -23.46
N THR A 54 -12.00 1.58 -24.10
CA THR A 54 -13.13 0.96 -23.38
C THR A 54 -12.71 -0.18 -22.44
N LEU A 55 -11.83 -1.09 -22.87
CA LEU A 55 -11.36 -2.19 -22.01
C LEU A 55 -10.47 -1.68 -20.87
N ARG A 56 -9.61 -0.71 -21.18
CA ARG A 56 -8.69 -0.09 -20.23
C ARG A 56 -9.45 0.77 -19.25
N GLU A 57 -10.40 1.61 -19.66
CA GLU A 57 -11.26 2.37 -18.75
C GLU A 57 -11.99 1.40 -17.80
N ARG A 58 -12.66 0.36 -18.32
CA ARG A 58 -13.38 -0.61 -17.47
C ARG A 58 -12.48 -1.34 -16.46
N LEU A 59 -11.22 -1.61 -16.80
CA LEU A 59 -10.28 -2.36 -15.93
C LEU A 59 -9.39 -1.47 -15.06
N VAL A 60 -9.00 -0.29 -15.54
CA VAL A 60 -8.18 0.70 -14.83
C VAL A 60 -9.02 1.48 -13.84
N GLU A 61 -10.25 1.86 -14.21
CA GLU A 61 -11.14 2.57 -13.31
C GLU A 61 -11.67 1.67 -12.20
N ASP A 62 -11.64 0.34 -12.34
CA ASP A 62 -12.07 -0.55 -11.26
C ASP A 62 -10.90 -0.81 -10.27
N PRO A 63 -10.96 -0.27 -9.05
CA PRO A 63 -9.88 -0.41 -8.06
C PRO A 63 -9.61 -1.87 -7.71
N VAL A 64 -10.59 -2.77 -7.89
CA VAL A 64 -10.44 -4.19 -7.56
C VAL A 64 -9.28 -4.84 -8.33
N PHE A 65 -9.02 -4.43 -9.58
CA PHE A 65 -7.89 -4.96 -10.36
C PHE A 65 -6.54 -4.37 -9.95
N ARG A 66 -6.53 -3.26 -9.22
CA ARG A 66 -5.34 -2.60 -8.69
C ARG A 66 -5.01 -3.05 -7.26
N GLU A 67 -5.89 -3.83 -6.63
CA GLU A 67 -5.71 -4.32 -5.26
C GLU A 67 -4.69 -5.48 -5.21
N ILE A 68 -3.75 -5.38 -4.27
CA ILE A 68 -2.78 -6.41 -3.90
C ILE A 68 -2.89 -6.64 -2.39
N ARG A 69 -3.09 -7.90 -2.00
CA ARG A 69 -3.19 -8.32 -0.58
C ARG A 69 -2.38 -9.58 -0.32
N PRO A 70 -1.91 -9.84 0.90
CA PRO A 70 -1.14 -11.04 1.19
C PRO A 70 -2.02 -12.29 1.11
N ALA A 71 -1.47 -13.39 0.58
CA ALA A 71 -2.14 -14.69 0.54
C ALA A 71 -2.06 -15.44 1.89
N GLN A 72 -1.09 -15.08 2.72
CA GLN A 72 -0.82 -15.70 4.01
C GLN A 72 -0.72 -14.63 5.10
N THR A 73 -1.22 -14.95 6.30
CA THR A 73 -1.03 -14.11 7.48
C THR A 73 0.42 -14.21 7.95
N ARG A 74 1.09 -13.06 8.06
CA ARG A 74 2.47 -12.93 8.55
C ARG A 74 2.58 -11.62 9.32
N GLU A 75 3.54 -11.53 10.23
CA GLU A 75 3.81 -10.31 10.97
C GLU A 75 4.72 -9.38 10.17
N TYR A 76 4.30 -8.13 10.01
CA TYR A 76 4.97 -7.07 9.28
C TYR A 76 5.32 -5.92 10.23
N ALA A 77 6.59 -5.55 10.30
CA ALA A 77 7.04 -4.43 11.10
C ALA A 77 6.56 -3.08 10.51
N PRO A 78 6.30 -2.04 11.32
CA PRO A 78 5.87 -0.73 10.83
C PRO A 78 6.81 -0.14 9.77
N GLU A 79 8.12 -0.29 9.92
CA GLU A 79 9.14 0.24 9.01
C GLU A 79 9.07 -0.39 7.60
N TRP A 80 8.55 -1.61 7.51
CA TRP A 80 8.32 -2.28 6.23
C TRP A 80 7.24 -1.55 5.42
N PHE A 81 6.18 -1.04 6.09
CA PHE A 81 5.14 -0.24 5.44
C PHE A 81 5.69 1.09 4.94
N ASP A 82 6.55 1.76 5.72
CA ASP A 82 7.20 3.01 5.30
C ASP A 82 8.10 2.82 4.08
N ALA A 83 8.78 1.68 3.98
CA ALA A 83 9.59 1.33 2.82
C ALA A 83 8.71 1.04 1.60
N LEU A 84 7.62 0.30 1.78
CA LEU A 84 6.71 -0.08 0.69
C LEU A 84 5.91 1.11 0.15
N ALA A 85 5.42 2.00 1.02
CA ALA A 85 4.67 3.21 0.64
C ALA A 85 5.50 4.17 -0.24
N ARG A 86 6.83 4.15 -0.13
CA ARG A 86 7.73 4.98 -0.95
C ARG A 86 8.05 4.36 -2.32
N ARG A 87 7.60 3.15 -2.59
CA ARG A 87 7.90 2.45 -3.84
C ARG A 87 7.10 3.04 -5.01
N PRO A 88 7.73 3.28 -6.18
CA PRO A 88 7.00 3.68 -7.37
C PRO A 88 5.92 2.66 -7.73
N GLY A 89 4.76 3.13 -8.19
CA GLY A 89 3.62 2.29 -8.55
C GLY A 89 2.61 2.09 -7.41
N VAL A 90 2.91 2.47 -6.16
CA VAL A 90 1.97 2.37 -5.03
C VAL A 90 1.17 3.67 -4.90
N GLU A 91 -0.16 3.58 -4.94
CA GLU A 91 -1.07 4.71 -4.73
C GLU A 91 -1.60 4.76 -3.30
N PHE A 92 -1.92 3.61 -2.73
CA PHE A 92 -2.47 3.50 -1.38
C PHE A 92 -1.98 2.24 -0.68
N LEU A 93 -1.70 2.35 0.61
CA LEU A 93 -1.29 1.24 1.47
C LEU A 93 -1.86 1.43 2.86
N THR A 94 -2.56 0.42 3.36
CA THR A 94 -2.96 0.33 4.77
C THR A 94 -2.58 -1.04 5.34
N PRO A 95 -2.05 -1.11 6.56
CA PRO A 95 -1.95 -2.36 7.28
C PRO A 95 -3.33 -2.99 7.55
N THR A 96 -3.34 -4.29 7.83
CA THR A 96 -4.52 -5.02 8.28
C THR A 96 -4.21 -5.89 9.51
N ILE A 97 -5.28 -6.28 10.21
CA ILE A 97 -5.25 -7.15 11.38
C ILE A 97 -5.42 -8.64 11.02
N LEU A 98 -5.46 -9.52 12.02
CA LEU A 98 -5.81 -10.93 11.83
C LEU A 98 -7.15 -11.09 11.09
N PRO A 99 -7.25 -11.99 10.09
CA PRO A 99 -8.52 -12.27 9.41
C PRO A 99 -9.67 -12.65 10.36
N LEU A 100 -9.39 -13.40 11.43
CA LEU A 100 -10.39 -13.78 12.44
C LEU A 100 -10.80 -12.61 13.35
N SER A 101 -9.94 -11.60 13.49
CA SER A 101 -10.23 -10.38 14.22
C SER A 101 -10.92 -9.33 13.34
N SER A 102 -10.77 -9.41 12.02
CA SER A 102 -11.32 -8.51 10.98
C SER A 102 -12.81 -8.72 10.68
N VAL A 103 -13.62 -8.95 11.71
CA VAL A 103 -15.09 -9.12 11.58
C VAL A 103 -15.84 -8.40 12.69
N LEU A 104 -16.99 -7.81 12.36
CA LEU A 104 -17.91 -7.18 13.31
C LEU A 104 -19.27 -7.86 13.27
N GLN A 105 -19.91 -7.96 14.43
CA GLN A 105 -21.33 -8.27 14.51
C GLN A 105 -22.11 -6.96 14.41
N VAL A 106 -23.05 -6.89 13.48
CA VAL A 106 -23.93 -5.74 13.30
C VAL A 106 -25.34 -6.15 13.71
N LEU A 107 -26.06 -5.28 14.43
CA LEU A 107 -27.40 -5.53 14.93
C LEU A 107 -28.44 -4.84 14.03
N PRO A 108 -29.11 -5.58 13.11
CA PRO A 108 -30.14 -4.99 12.25
C PRO A 108 -31.46 -4.85 13.02
N ASP A 109 -31.75 -3.67 13.57
CA ASP A 109 -32.92 -3.37 14.42
C ASP A 109 -33.01 -4.15 15.75
N ALA A 110 -33.74 -3.56 16.71
CA ALA A 110 -34.05 -4.18 17.99
C ALA A 110 -34.84 -5.49 17.80
N GLY A 111 -34.18 -6.63 18.02
CA GLY A 111 -34.80 -7.96 18.06
C GLY A 111 -34.42 -8.94 16.94
N LYS A 112 -33.66 -8.52 15.92
CA LYS A 112 -33.11 -9.46 14.93
C LYS A 112 -31.75 -10.01 15.39
N LYS A 113 -31.35 -11.15 14.81
CA LYS A 113 -30.04 -11.75 15.07
C LYS A 113 -28.94 -10.86 14.49
N ALA A 114 -27.83 -10.75 15.24
CA ALA A 114 -26.64 -10.06 14.74
C ALA A 114 -26.09 -10.77 13.48
N VAL A 115 -25.68 -9.96 12.50
CA VAL A 115 -25.08 -10.42 11.24
C VAL A 115 -23.60 -10.12 11.28
N VAL A 116 -22.77 -11.08 10.87
CA VAL A 116 -21.32 -10.90 10.84
C VAL A 116 -20.93 -10.33 9.49
N HIS A 117 -20.15 -9.25 9.52
CA HIS A 117 -19.60 -8.62 8.33
C HIS A 117 -18.09 -8.45 8.46
N ASP A 118 -17.41 -8.49 7.32
CA ASP A 118 -15.97 -8.21 7.23
C ASP A 118 -15.71 -6.75 7.60
N LEU A 119 -14.76 -6.53 8.51
CA LEU A 119 -14.25 -5.21 8.86
C LEU A 119 -12.93 -5.01 8.12
N VAL A 120 -12.85 -3.95 7.32
CA VAL A 120 -11.67 -3.66 6.47
C VAL A 120 -11.13 -2.28 6.85
N PRO A 121 -9.82 -2.13 7.11
CA PRO A 121 -9.24 -0.82 7.37
C PRO A 121 -9.19 0.02 6.09
N THR A 122 -9.36 1.33 6.28
CA THR A 122 -9.22 2.35 5.24
C THR A 122 -8.50 3.57 5.80
N GLY A 123 -8.10 4.49 4.93
CA GLY A 123 -7.39 5.71 5.30
C GLY A 123 -7.38 6.73 4.17
N PRO A 124 -6.69 7.87 4.39
CA PRO A 124 -6.59 8.93 3.39
C PRO A 124 -6.06 8.41 2.05
N GLY A 125 -6.74 8.78 0.96
CA GLY A 125 -6.34 8.40 -0.40
C GLY A 125 -6.77 7.00 -0.84
N ASP A 126 -7.64 6.29 -0.11
CA ASP A 126 -8.14 4.97 -0.51
C ASP A 126 -8.95 5.05 -1.83
N PRO A 127 -8.42 4.54 -2.97
CA PRO A 127 -9.08 4.68 -4.26
C PRO A 127 -10.38 3.88 -4.34
N LEU A 128 -10.50 2.78 -3.59
CA LEU A 128 -11.73 2.00 -3.57
C LEU A 128 -12.92 2.81 -3.06
N LEU A 129 -12.71 3.61 -2.02
CA LEU A 129 -13.78 4.44 -1.45
C LEU A 129 -14.03 5.67 -2.32
N LEU A 130 -12.97 6.43 -2.60
CA LEU A 130 -13.06 7.74 -3.25
C LEU A 130 -13.64 7.65 -4.67
N GLU A 131 -13.25 6.64 -5.44
CA GLU A 131 -13.76 6.50 -6.80
C GLU A 131 -15.22 6.00 -6.79
N ASN A 132 -15.63 5.21 -5.80
CA ASN A 132 -16.96 4.59 -5.73
C ASN A 132 -18.02 5.43 -5.00
N GLY A 133 -17.84 6.75 -4.95
CA GLY A 133 -18.78 7.70 -4.34
C GLY A 133 -18.75 7.71 -2.81
N GLY A 134 -17.72 7.11 -2.21
CA GLY A 134 -17.50 7.14 -0.76
C GLY A 134 -16.65 8.33 -0.31
N ARG A 135 -16.67 8.59 1.00
CA ARG A 135 -15.69 9.45 1.67
C ARG A 135 -14.90 8.64 2.69
N ILE A 136 -13.67 9.05 3.00
CA ILE A 136 -12.87 8.39 4.03
C ILE A 136 -13.54 8.62 5.40
N PRO A 137 -13.86 7.56 6.18
CA PRO A 137 -14.46 7.69 7.50
C PRO A 137 -13.43 8.20 8.52
N GLY A 138 -13.86 9.03 9.46
CA GLY A 138 -13.16 9.37 10.70
C GLY A 138 -13.51 8.44 11.87
N ASP A 139 -13.07 8.81 13.08
CA ASP A 139 -13.43 8.06 14.28
C ASP A 139 -14.94 8.10 14.55
N GLY A 140 -15.52 6.97 14.93
CA GLY A 140 -16.97 6.78 15.07
C GLY A 140 -17.74 6.74 13.73
N GLU A 141 -17.08 6.84 12.58
CA GLU A 141 -17.69 6.78 11.26
C GLU A 141 -17.38 5.44 10.55
N VAL A 142 -18.26 4.99 9.65
CA VAL A 142 -18.07 3.78 8.85
C VAL A 142 -18.63 3.93 7.43
N VAL A 143 -17.98 3.27 6.47
CA VAL A 143 -18.46 3.17 5.09
C VAL A 143 -18.93 1.75 4.81
N LEU A 144 -20.08 1.60 4.16
CA LEU A 144 -20.65 0.29 3.83
C LEU A 144 -20.47 -0.03 2.35
N SER A 145 -20.21 -1.30 2.04
CA SER A 145 -20.43 -1.78 0.68
C SER A 145 -21.93 -1.78 0.34
N SER A 146 -22.27 -1.71 -0.95
CA SER A 146 -23.66 -1.80 -1.40
C SER A 146 -24.39 -3.04 -0.88
N ASP A 147 -23.69 -4.17 -0.78
CA ASP A 147 -24.25 -5.42 -0.28
C ASP A 147 -24.48 -5.38 1.24
N ALA A 148 -23.54 -4.83 2.02
CA ALA A 148 -23.72 -4.65 3.47
C ALA A 148 -24.92 -3.73 3.76
N ALA A 149 -25.00 -2.58 3.08
CA ALA A 149 -26.12 -1.65 3.24
C ALA A 149 -27.47 -2.30 2.89
N ARG A 150 -27.52 -3.12 1.83
CA ARG A 150 -28.72 -3.88 1.44
C ARG A 150 -29.12 -4.92 2.48
N GLN A 151 -28.16 -5.72 2.97
CA GLN A 151 -28.42 -6.76 3.97
C GLN A 151 -28.90 -6.17 5.30
N LEU A 152 -28.33 -5.03 5.68
CA LEU A 152 -28.64 -4.31 6.91
C LEU A 152 -29.89 -3.42 6.79
N ASN A 153 -30.32 -3.12 5.56
CA ASN A 153 -31.38 -2.16 5.25
C ASN A 153 -31.08 -0.74 5.81
N VAL A 154 -29.83 -0.31 5.65
CA VAL A 154 -29.30 0.97 6.17
C VAL A 154 -28.86 1.86 5.01
N THR A 155 -28.98 3.17 5.20
CA THR A 155 -28.62 4.22 4.25
C THR A 155 -27.63 5.22 4.87
N GLN A 156 -27.03 6.07 4.04
CA GLN A 156 -26.12 7.12 4.48
C GLN A 156 -26.79 8.05 5.51
N GLY A 157 -26.04 8.42 6.56
CA GLY A 157 -26.45 9.29 7.66
C GLY A 157 -27.17 8.57 8.81
N GLN A 158 -27.33 7.25 8.74
CA GLN A 158 -27.93 6.46 9.82
C GLN A 158 -26.87 5.91 10.77
N ALA A 159 -27.27 5.75 12.04
CA ALA A 159 -26.44 5.08 13.04
C ALA A 159 -26.51 3.55 12.87
N LEU A 160 -25.39 2.90 13.12
CA LEU A 160 -25.20 1.46 13.01
C LEU A 160 -24.71 0.92 14.35
N SER A 161 -25.54 0.09 15.00
CA SER A 161 -25.14 -0.59 16.23
C SER A 161 -24.27 -1.79 15.90
N VAL A 162 -23.02 -1.75 16.35
CA VAL A 162 -22.02 -2.79 16.16
C VAL A 162 -21.63 -3.41 17.49
N ARG A 163 -21.21 -4.67 17.43
CA ARG A 163 -20.87 -5.49 18.58
C ARG A 163 -19.55 -6.20 18.35
N VAL A 164 -18.67 -6.12 19.35
CA VAL A 164 -17.42 -6.87 19.40
C VAL A 164 -17.51 -7.89 20.53
N THR A 165 -17.29 -9.17 20.20
CA THR A 165 -17.40 -10.28 21.16
C THR A 165 -16.06 -10.97 21.37
N ARG A 166 -15.75 -11.34 22.60
CA ARG A 166 -14.60 -12.19 22.95
C ARG A 166 -14.98 -13.25 23.98
N ALA A 167 -14.12 -14.24 24.16
CA ALA A 167 -14.23 -15.24 25.23
C ALA A 167 -13.03 -15.14 26.16
N ARG A 168 -13.26 -14.94 27.46
CA ARG A 168 -12.22 -14.87 28.49
C ARG A 168 -12.59 -15.76 29.66
N GLY A 169 -11.72 -16.71 30.02
CA GLY A 169 -11.96 -17.62 31.14
C GLY A 169 -13.25 -18.44 31.03
N GLY A 170 -13.73 -18.70 29.81
CA GLY A 170 -15.00 -19.40 29.55
C GLY A 170 -16.25 -18.50 29.58
N VAL A 171 -16.11 -17.20 29.88
CA VAL A 171 -17.20 -16.21 29.85
C VAL A 171 -17.11 -15.39 28.57
N SER A 172 -18.24 -15.21 27.88
CA SER A 172 -18.32 -14.32 26.72
C SER A 172 -18.51 -12.88 27.19
N GLU A 173 -17.62 -12.00 26.75
CA GLU A 173 -17.69 -10.56 26.99
C GLU A 173 -18.04 -9.85 25.69
N VAL A 174 -18.82 -8.78 25.81
CA VAL A 174 -19.41 -8.07 24.68
C VAL A 174 -19.32 -6.57 24.93
N VAL A 175 -18.86 -5.82 23.92
CA VAL A 175 -18.99 -4.36 23.85
C VAL A 175 -19.86 -4.00 22.66
N GLU A 176 -20.65 -2.95 22.83
CA GLU A 176 -21.49 -2.36 21.79
C GLU A 176 -21.08 -0.91 21.58
N GLU A 177 -21.07 -0.48 20.32
CA GLU A 177 -20.76 0.89 19.91
C GLU A 177 -21.72 1.29 18.79
N GLU A 178 -22.02 2.58 18.69
CA GLU A 178 -22.79 3.14 17.57
C GLU A 178 -21.84 3.85 16.61
N LEU A 179 -21.86 3.45 15.34
CA LEU A 179 -21.08 4.07 14.27
C LEU A 179 -22.00 4.82 13.30
N GLU A 180 -21.58 5.98 12.80
CA GLU A 180 -22.31 6.71 11.76
C GLU A 180 -21.98 6.16 10.37
N VAL A 181 -22.99 5.81 9.58
CA VAL A 181 -22.79 5.39 8.18
C VAL A 181 -22.59 6.61 7.30
N VAL A 182 -21.36 6.91 6.96
CA VAL A 182 -21.02 8.17 6.27
C VAL A 182 -21.10 8.12 4.76
N SER A 183 -21.04 6.91 4.19
CA SER A 183 -21.31 6.66 2.78
C SER A 183 -21.63 5.18 2.54
N VAL A 184 -22.36 4.92 1.45
CA VAL A 184 -22.59 3.58 0.92
C VAL A 184 -21.97 3.53 -0.47
N LEU A 185 -21.01 2.63 -0.67
CA LEU A 185 -20.30 2.50 -1.94
C LEU A 185 -21.22 1.97 -3.04
N GLY A 186 -20.98 2.42 -4.28
CA GLY A 186 -21.63 1.86 -5.46
C GLY A 186 -21.38 0.35 -5.62
N ALA A 187 -22.26 -0.35 -6.33
CA ALA A 187 -22.15 -1.81 -6.58
C ALA A 187 -20.83 -2.22 -7.27
N ARG A 188 -20.19 -1.27 -7.96
CA ARG A 188 -18.85 -1.40 -8.56
C ARG A 188 -17.75 -1.72 -7.53
N ALA A 189 -17.86 -1.22 -6.29
CA ALA A 189 -16.81 -1.39 -5.28
C ALA A 189 -16.61 -2.84 -4.82
N GLY A 190 -17.57 -3.73 -5.11
CA GLY A 190 -17.47 -5.15 -4.78
C GLY A 190 -18.80 -5.73 -4.33
N GLN A 191 -18.88 -7.07 -4.39
CA GLN A 191 -20.08 -7.84 -4.08
C GLN A 191 -20.12 -8.34 -2.63
N LEU A 192 -19.02 -8.24 -1.90
CA LEU A 192 -18.92 -8.71 -0.52
C LEU A 192 -19.49 -7.67 0.46
N ALA A 193 -20.22 -8.15 1.46
CA ALA A 193 -20.75 -7.31 2.52
C ALA A 193 -19.64 -6.91 3.52
N ARG A 194 -19.15 -5.68 3.38
CA ARG A 194 -17.99 -5.15 4.12
C ARG A 194 -18.31 -3.82 4.79
N LEU A 195 -17.69 -3.59 5.94
CA LEU A 195 -17.60 -2.31 6.63
C LEU A 195 -16.16 -1.81 6.50
N TYR A 196 -15.99 -0.55 6.10
CA TYR A 196 -14.70 0.12 6.04
C TYR A 196 -14.60 1.14 7.15
N ALA A 197 -13.59 1.03 8.00
CA ALA A 197 -13.37 1.89 9.17
C ALA A 197 -11.91 2.35 9.26
N PRO A 198 -11.60 3.43 10.01
CA PRO A 198 -10.22 3.84 10.25
C PRO A 198 -9.37 2.71 10.85
N LEU A 199 -8.07 2.69 10.51
CA LEU A 199 -7.14 1.68 11.02
C LEU A 199 -7.17 1.58 12.56
N ASP A 200 -7.21 2.71 13.27
CA ASP A 200 -7.21 2.74 14.73
C ASP A 200 -8.42 2.00 15.32
N TYR A 201 -9.61 2.20 14.75
CA TYR A 201 -10.82 1.46 15.14
C TYR A 201 -10.63 -0.06 14.92
N VAL A 202 -10.08 -0.44 13.77
CA VAL A 202 -9.83 -1.85 13.44
C VAL A 202 -8.82 -2.48 14.41
N LEU A 203 -7.77 -1.75 14.79
CA LEU A 203 -6.78 -2.19 15.78
C LEU A 203 -7.40 -2.34 17.17
N ASP A 204 -8.28 -1.44 17.59
CA ASP A 204 -8.97 -1.56 18.88
C ASP A 204 -9.89 -2.78 18.93
N VAL A 205 -10.56 -3.11 17.82
CA VAL A 205 -11.37 -4.33 17.67
C VAL A 205 -10.51 -5.58 17.86
N GLU A 206 -9.32 -5.62 17.25
CA GLU A 206 -8.37 -6.72 17.45
C GLU A 206 -7.88 -6.78 18.90
N ALA A 207 -7.42 -5.66 19.45
CA ALA A 207 -6.90 -5.56 20.81
C ALA A 207 -7.94 -6.04 21.83
N TYR A 208 -9.20 -5.61 21.68
CA TYR A 208 -10.29 -6.08 22.52
C TYR A 208 -10.48 -7.59 22.40
N LYS A 209 -10.51 -8.14 21.18
CA LYS A 209 -10.64 -9.60 20.96
C LYS A 209 -9.49 -10.40 21.56
N GLU A 210 -8.28 -9.84 21.58
CA GLU A 210 -7.10 -10.43 22.23
C GLU A 210 -7.10 -10.28 23.77
N GLY A 211 -8.04 -9.50 24.31
CA GLY A 211 -8.24 -9.35 25.74
C GLY A 211 -7.67 -8.07 26.35
N PHE A 212 -7.12 -7.16 25.52
CA PHE A 212 -6.66 -5.85 25.96
C PHE A 212 -7.83 -4.88 26.12
N ALA A 213 -7.61 -3.80 26.87
CA ALA A 213 -8.51 -2.66 26.95
C ALA A 213 -8.31 -1.74 25.73
N ALA A 214 -9.36 -1.02 25.33
CA ALA A 214 -9.26 0.11 24.40
C ALA A 214 -9.75 1.38 25.15
N PRO A 215 -8.85 2.08 25.87
CA PRO A 215 -9.22 3.16 26.79
C PRO A 215 -9.94 4.32 26.11
N GLU A 216 -9.52 4.69 24.89
CA GLU A 216 -10.13 5.77 24.12
C GLU A 216 -11.60 5.51 23.79
N ARG A 217 -12.00 4.23 23.68
CA ARG A 217 -13.39 3.79 23.48
C ARG A 217 -14.11 3.42 24.77
N GLY A 218 -13.43 3.47 25.91
CA GLY A 218 -13.95 2.99 27.20
C GLY A 218 -14.17 1.47 27.26
N TRP A 219 -13.57 0.70 26.35
CA TRP A 219 -13.77 -0.75 26.31
C TRP A 219 -12.93 -1.44 27.40
N PRO A 220 -13.55 -2.27 28.26
CA PRO A 220 -12.85 -2.92 29.35
C PRO A 220 -11.87 -3.98 28.81
N GLY A 221 -10.79 -4.23 29.55
CA GLY A 221 -9.86 -5.30 29.24
C GLY A 221 -8.66 -5.28 30.17
N SER A 222 -7.70 -6.18 29.93
CA SER A 222 -6.41 -6.08 30.59
C SER A 222 -5.75 -4.80 30.12
N THR A 223 -5.22 -3.99 31.04
CA THR A 223 -4.30 -2.92 30.65
C THR A 223 -3.16 -3.55 29.86
N PRO A 224 -2.62 -2.86 28.84
CA PRO A 224 -1.44 -3.31 28.11
C PRO A 224 -0.19 -3.30 29.01
N GLU A 225 -0.31 -3.40 30.33
CA GLU A 225 0.83 -3.42 31.24
C GLU A 225 1.64 -4.72 31.07
N PRO A 226 2.97 -4.64 31.18
CA PRO A 226 3.80 -5.83 31.22
C PRO A 226 3.46 -6.65 32.45
N HIS A 227 3.19 -7.94 32.24
CA HIS A 227 3.11 -8.87 33.36
C HIS A 227 4.49 -8.99 34.01
N LEU A 228 4.55 -8.94 35.35
CA LEU A 228 5.80 -9.12 36.07
C LEU A 228 6.23 -10.59 36.06
N SER A 229 7.48 -10.83 35.67
CA SER A 229 8.09 -12.15 35.69
C SER A 229 9.43 -12.14 36.43
N TYR A 230 9.76 -13.24 37.10
CA TYR A 230 10.99 -13.39 37.89
C TYR A 230 11.68 -14.71 37.57
N ASP A 231 13.02 -14.78 37.66
CA ASP A 231 13.79 -16.04 37.52
C ASP A 231 13.62 -16.97 38.72
N GLY A 232 13.36 -16.37 39.87
CA GLY A 232 13.38 -17.06 41.14
C GLY A 232 13.08 -16.11 42.28
N ALA A 233 13.13 -16.65 43.49
CA ALA A 233 13.03 -15.85 44.70
C ALA A 233 13.99 -16.37 45.78
N LEU A 234 14.43 -15.46 46.64
CA LEU A 234 15.16 -15.77 47.85
C LEU A 234 14.20 -15.66 49.04
N LEU A 235 14.15 -16.71 49.86
CA LEU A 235 13.41 -16.74 51.11
C LEU A 235 14.38 -16.71 52.28
N PHE A 236 14.30 -15.67 53.09
CA PHE A 236 15.11 -15.47 54.28
C PHE A 236 14.30 -15.77 55.54
N LEU A 237 14.89 -16.55 56.45
CA LEU A 237 14.28 -16.99 57.70
C LEU A 237 15.32 -16.99 58.82
N GLU A 238 14.92 -16.66 60.05
CA GLU A 238 15.78 -16.77 61.24
C GLU A 238 16.07 -18.24 61.61
N ARG A 239 15.14 -19.15 61.27
CA ARG A 239 15.25 -20.57 61.56
C ARG A 239 15.26 -21.40 60.29
N SER A 240 16.22 -22.32 60.20
CA SER A 240 16.28 -23.30 59.12
C SER A 240 15.04 -24.19 59.07
N LEU A 241 14.54 -24.40 57.86
CA LEU A 241 13.43 -25.30 57.56
C LEU A 241 13.89 -26.76 57.58
N SER A 242 13.09 -27.61 58.23
CA SER A 242 13.22 -29.07 58.10
C SER A 242 12.86 -29.54 56.69
N PRO A 243 13.35 -30.73 56.24
CA PRO A 243 13.05 -31.25 54.91
C PRO A 243 11.55 -31.36 54.61
N VAL A 244 10.73 -31.71 55.61
CA VAL A 244 9.28 -31.81 55.48
C VAL A 244 8.63 -30.45 55.24
N GLU A 245 9.08 -29.41 55.97
CA GLU A 245 8.58 -28.05 55.77
C GLU A 245 8.96 -27.52 54.38
N ARG A 246 10.18 -27.79 53.91
CA ARG A 246 10.63 -27.39 52.56
C ARG A 246 9.71 -27.96 51.48
N THR A 247 9.43 -29.27 51.53
CA THR A 247 8.52 -29.93 50.59
C THR A 247 7.08 -29.41 50.73
N GLY A 248 6.60 -29.19 51.96
CA GLY A 248 5.26 -28.66 52.21
C GLY A 248 5.03 -27.26 51.64
N LEU A 249 6.07 -26.42 51.59
CA LEU A 249 5.99 -25.06 51.06
C LEU A 249 5.78 -25.03 49.54
N VAL A 250 6.41 -25.92 48.78
CA VAL A 250 6.34 -25.94 47.31
C VAL A 250 5.09 -26.64 46.73
N ILE A 251 4.44 -27.52 47.50
CA ILE A 251 3.21 -28.21 47.05
C ILE A 251 2.10 -27.21 46.70
N ASN A 252 1.42 -27.34 45.56
CA ASN A 252 0.30 -26.46 45.16
C ASN A 252 0.63 -24.94 45.06
N THR A 253 1.91 -24.54 44.99
CA THR A 253 2.30 -23.14 44.73
C THR A 253 2.81 -22.91 43.32
N GLY A 254 2.99 -23.99 42.53
CA GLY A 254 3.60 -23.93 41.19
C GLY A 254 5.12 -23.68 41.21
N ILE A 255 5.74 -23.71 42.40
CA ILE A 255 7.19 -23.67 42.58
C ILE A 255 7.71 -25.10 42.62
N VAL A 256 8.83 -25.39 41.96
CA VAL A 256 9.33 -26.77 41.84
C VAL A 256 10.43 -27.07 42.86
N HIS A 257 11.33 -26.12 43.10
CA HIS A 257 12.48 -26.32 43.99
C HIS A 257 12.56 -25.27 45.07
N LEU A 258 12.97 -25.72 46.26
CA LEU A 258 13.38 -24.90 47.40
C LEU A 258 14.69 -25.49 47.94
N THR A 259 15.81 -24.86 47.61
CA THR A 259 17.17 -25.30 47.97
C THR A 259 17.85 -24.26 48.85
N ASP A 260 18.95 -24.61 49.52
CA ASP A 260 19.76 -23.59 50.21
C ASP A 260 20.37 -22.61 49.17
N ALA A 261 20.41 -21.32 49.50
CA ALA A 261 21.00 -20.30 48.63
C ALA A 261 22.51 -20.19 48.87
N SER A 262 23.31 -20.04 47.81
CA SER A 262 24.75 -19.83 47.97
C SER A 262 25.06 -18.42 48.48
N ALA A 263 26.06 -18.29 49.36
CA ALA A 263 26.47 -16.99 49.91
C ALA A 263 26.82 -15.97 48.81
N THR A 264 27.50 -16.42 47.76
CA THR A 264 27.85 -15.60 46.57
C THR A 264 26.63 -15.06 45.85
N ARG A 265 25.55 -15.84 45.74
CA ARG A 265 24.32 -15.40 45.07
C ARG A 265 23.51 -14.48 45.94
N VAL A 266 23.46 -14.73 47.25
CA VAL A 266 22.84 -13.80 48.19
C VAL A 266 23.54 -12.45 48.07
N GLU A 267 24.87 -12.41 48.17
CA GLU A 267 25.65 -11.18 48.02
C GLU A 267 25.43 -10.48 46.68
N ALA A 268 25.38 -11.22 45.57
CA ALA A 268 25.09 -10.64 44.25
C ALA A 268 23.69 -10.02 44.14
N MET A 269 22.70 -10.51 44.88
CA MET A 269 21.30 -10.07 44.77
C MET A 269 20.94 -8.97 45.78
N ILE A 270 21.45 -9.05 47.01
CA ILE A 270 21.21 -8.03 48.05
C ILE A 270 22.34 -6.99 48.14
N GLY A 271 23.47 -7.20 47.45
CA GLY A 271 24.62 -6.29 47.45
C GLY A 271 25.47 -6.35 48.73
N ARG A 272 25.28 -7.35 49.58
CA ARG A 272 26.04 -7.58 50.82
C ARG A 272 25.97 -9.02 51.30
N ALA A 273 26.91 -9.44 52.15
CA ALA A 273 26.84 -10.73 52.83
C ALA A 273 25.64 -10.84 53.78
N LEU A 274 25.06 -12.05 53.87
CA LEU A 274 23.94 -12.37 54.74
C LEU A 274 24.36 -12.36 56.23
N PRO A 275 23.56 -11.77 57.14
CA PRO A 275 23.78 -11.93 58.58
C PRO A 275 23.82 -13.40 58.99
N ALA A 276 24.73 -13.76 59.92
CA ALA A 276 24.94 -15.15 60.35
C ALA A 276 23.70 -15.81 61.01
N GLU A 277 22.77 -14.99 61.48
CA GLU A 277 21.53 -15.41 62.15
C GLU A 277 20.42 -15.78 61.15
N LEU A 278 20.61 -15.48 59.86
CA LEU A 278 19.62 -15.75 58.82
C LEU A 278 20.03 -16.93 57.95
N THR A 279 19.04 -17.73 57.59
CA THR A 279 19.15 -18.78 56.58
C THR A 279 18.44 -18.34 55.31
N ALA A 280 19.11 -18.49 54.17
CA ALA A 280 18.57 -18.14 52.86
C ALA A 280 18.28 -19.38 52.02
N TYR A 281 17.08 -19.41 51.42
CA TYR A 281 16.63 -20.44 50.50
C TYR A 281 16.41 -19.86 49.12
N ARG A 282 16.75 -20.61 48.07
CA ARG A 282 16.44 -20.29 46.68
C ARG A 282 15.21 -21.06 46.23
N LEU A 283 14.25 -20.32 45.69
CA LEU A 283 13.04 -20.82 45.04
C LEU A 283 13.23 -20.74 43.53
N SER A 284 12.94 -21.83 42.82
CA SER A 284 13.01 -21.84 41.35
C SER A 284 11.99 -22.81 40.73
N THR A 285 11.65 -22.51 39.48
CA THR A 285 10.81 -23.36 38.63
C THR A 285 11.56 -23.55 37.31
N PRO A 286 12.38 -24.63 37.16
CA PRO A 286 13.19 -24.82 35.96
C PRO A 286 12.34 -24.79 34.68
N GLY A 287 12.79 -24.02 33.68
CA GLY A 287 12.09 -23.88 32.41
C GLY A 287 10.85 -22.96 32.45
N ALA A 288 10.59 -22.26 33.56
CA ALA A 288 9.52 -21.28 33.66
C ALA A 288 9.92 -20.08 34.55
N THR A 289 9.14 -19.02 34.48
CA THR A 289 9.29 -17.84 35.35
C THR A 289 8.33 -17.91 36.53
N LEU A 290 8.74 -17.34 37.66
CA LEU A 290 7.84 -17.09 38.78
C LEU A 290 6.96 -15.86 38.49
N ARG A 291 5.70 -15.94 38.90
CA ARG A 291 4.69 -14.88 38.79
C ARG A 291 4.30 -14.37 40.18
N PRO A 292 3.81 -13.12 40.31
CA PRO A 292 3.32 -12.58 41.58
C PRO A 292 2.30 -13.48 42.30
N SER A 293 1.43 -14.17 41.55
CA SER A 293 0.44 -15.11 42.13
C SER A 293 1.08 -16.30 42.85
N GLN A 294 2.18 -16.85 42.32
CA GLN A 294 2.90 -17.96 42.94
C GLN A 294 3.63 -17.51 44.22
N LEU A 295 4.21 -16.31 44.21
CA LEU A 295 4.84 -15.70 45.38
C LEU A 295 3.82 -15.42 46.48
N ARG A 296 2.63 -14.89 46.13
CA ARG A 296 1.52 -14.71 47.08
C ARG A 296 1.05 -16.03 47.69
N ALA A 297 0.93 -17.09 46.89
CA ALA A 297 0.55 -18.42 47.39
C ALA A 297 1.59 -18.98 48.38
N LEU A 298 2.90 -18.76 48.11
CA LEU A 298 3.96 -19.13 49.03
C LEU A 298 3.94 -18.29 50.31
N ASP A 299 3.82 -16.97 50.20
CA ASP A 299 3.76 -16.08 51.36
C ASP A 299 2.56 -16.40 52.26
N GLN A 300 1.41 -16.77 51.66
CA GLN A 300 0.23 -17.21 52.38
C GLN A 300 0.48 -18.43 53.29
N LYS A 301 1.37 -19.34 52.89
CA LYS A 301 1.79 -20.51 53.68
C LYS A 301 2.82 -20.17 54.75
N LEU A 302 3.56 -19.08 54.58
CA LEU A 302 4.54 -18.58 55.53
C LEU A 302 3.93 -17.62 56.56
N ARG A 303 2.61 -17.42 56.53
CA ARG A 303 1.89 -16.60 57.51
C ARG A 303 2.19 -17.04 58.94
N GLY A 304 2.46 -16.05 59.81
CA GLY A 304 2.85 -16.27 61.21
C GLY A 304 4.35 -16.53 61.42
N ARG A 305 5.15 -16.63 60.36
CA ARG A 305 6.62 -16.65 60.45
C ARG A 305 7.20 -15.27 60.16
N GLN A 306 8.30 -14.92 60.82
CA GLN A 306 9.13 -13.78 60.44
C GLN A 306 10.00 -14.20 59.26
N ARG A 307 9.80 -13.55 58.11
CA ARG A 307 10.45 -13.90 56.84
C ARG A 307 10.58 -12.68 55.94
N VAL A 308 11.51 -12.77 54.98
CA VAL A 308 11.53 -11.90 53.80
C VAL A 308 11.54 -12.78 52.56
N LEU A 309 10.62 -12.52 51.64
CA LEU A 309 10.55 -13.17 50.35
C LEU A 309 10.91 -12.16 49.26
N LEU A 310 12.13 -12.26 48.74
CA LEU A 310 12.67 -11.34 47.75
C LEU A 310 12.76 -12.03 46.38
N PRO A 311 11.82 -11.79 45.46
CA PRO A 311 11.98 -12.27 44.10
C PRO A 311 13.13 -11.54 43.42
N PHE A 312 13.71 -12.16 42.39
CA PHE A 312 14.81 -11.57 41.65
C PHE A 312 14.71 -11.83 40.15
N VAL A 313 15.30 -10.91 39.40
CA VAL A 313 15.58 -11.02 37.98
C VAL A 313 17.09 -11.13 37.83
N SER A 314 17.53 -12.14 37.11
CA SER A 314 18.91 -12.38 36.72
C SER A 314 19.18 -11.73 35.38
N GLU A 315 20.47 -11.47 35.11
CA GLU A 315 21.08 -11.03 33.84
C GLU A 315 20.09 -10.51 32.78
N LEU A 316 19.85 -9.20 32.80
CA LEU A 316 19.23 -8.48 31.70
C LEU A 316 20.33 -7.93 30.78
N ALA A 317 20.11 -7.98 29.46
CA ALA A 317 20.98 -7.33 28.49
C ALA A 317 20.71 -5.81 28.49
N LEU A 318 21.32 -5.10 29.45
CA LEU A 318 21.19 -3.66 29.60
C LEU A 318 22.50 -2.96 29.22
N LYS A 319 22.38 -1.79 28.61
CA LYS A 319 23.50 -0.89 28.29
C LYS A 319 23.29 0.50 28.88
N GLY A 320 24.39 1.12 29.32
CA GLY A 320 24.40 2.53 29.70
C GLY A 320 24.48 3.45 28.48
N ALA A 321 24.44 4.77 28.70
CA ALA A 321 24.60 5.80 27.66
C ALA A 321 25.90 5.67 26.85
N ASP A 322 26.95 5.11 27.45
CA ASP A 322 28.26 4.85 26.84
C ASP A 322 28.30 3.55 26.01
N GLY A 323 27.18 2.81 25.95
CA GLY A 323 27.06 1.53 25.28
C GLY A 323 27.68 0.35 26.03
N GLN A 324 28.23 0.56 27.24
CA GLN A 324 28.81 -0.51 28.06
C GLN A 324 27.72 -1.31 28.77
N PRO A 325 27.96 -2.61 29.06
CA PRO A 325 27.03 -3.43 29.85
C PRO A 325 26.76 -2.79 31.21
N LEU A 326 25.48 -2.65 31.55
CA LEU A 326 25.02 -2.06 32.80
C LEU A 326 24.32 -3.13 33.65
N THR A 327 24.71 -3.23 34.92
CA THR A 327 24.05 -4.12 35.88
C THR A 327 23.25 -3.29 36.88
N LEU A 328 21.96 -3.60 37.00
CA LEU A 328 21.05 -2.97 37.96
C LEU A 328 20.64 -3.97 39.05
N LEU A 329 20.51 -3.48 40.29
CA LEU A 329 19.96 -4.26 41.40
C LEU A 329 18.49 -3.90 41.63
N GLY A 330 17.60 -4.89 41.58
CA GLY A 330 16.17 -4.70 41.84
C GLY A 330 15.84 -4.89 43.31
N ARG A 331 15.31 -3.85 43.97
CA ARG A 331 14.94 -3.92 45.39
C ARG A 331 13.65 -3.16 45.65
N SER A 332 12.63 -3.84 46.18
CA SER A 332 11.39 -3.23 46.67
C SER A 332 11.02 -3.87 47.99
N LEU A 333 11.46 -3.26 49.10
CA LEU A 333 11.33 -3.78 50.46
C LEU A 333 10.62 -2.74 51.34
N SER A 334 9.75 -3.19 52.23
CA SER A 334 9.26 -2.35 53.32
C SER A 334 10.38 -2.03 54.31
N GLU A 335 10.23 -0.97 55.09
CA GLU A 335 11.19 -0.61 56.15
C GLU A 335 11.50 -1.79 57.08
N LYS A 336 10.47 -2.56 57.47
CA LYS A 336 10.63 -3.74 58.33
C LYS A 336 11.44 -4.86 57.67
N GLU A 337 11.26 -5.07 56.37
CA GLU A 337 12.00 -6.10 55.62
C GLU A 337 13.43 -5.65 55.35
N ALA A 338 13.63 -4.36 55.12
CA ALA A 338 14.94 -3.75 54.99
C ALA A 338 15.72 -3.90 56.31
N ASP A 339 15.12 -3.52 57.45
CA ASP A 339 15.70 -3.72 58.79
C ASP A 339 16.04 -5.19 59.06
N PHE A 340 15.13 -6.12 58.71
CA PHE A 340 15.34 -7.55 58.87
C PHE A 340 16.56 -8.07 58.11
N LEU A 341 16.84 -7.52 56.93
CA LEU A 341 18.01 -7.87 56.12
C LEU A 341 19.23 -6.97 56.40
N GLY A 342 19.10 -5.99 57.30
CA GLY A 342 20.12 -4.97 57.55
C GLY A 342 20.39 -4.08 56.32
N LEU A 343 19.37 -3.78 55.53
CA LEU A 343 19.44 -2.92 54.35
C LEU A 343 18.81 -1.56 54.63
N GLU A 344 19.25 -0.54 53.89
CA GLU A 344 18.60 0.77 53.91
C GLU A 344 17.23 0.70 53.20
N PRO A 345 16.24 1.49 53.67
CA PRO A 345 14.94 1.59 53.03
C PRO A 345 15.07 2.21 51.63
N VAL A 346 14.21 1.76 50.72
CA VAL A 346 14.13 2.29 49.35
C VAL A 346 13.00 3.33 49.26
N PRO A 347 13.17 4.40 48.47
CA PRO A 347 12.21 5.52 48.45
C PRO A 347 10.84 5.09 47.89
N TRP A 348 10.81 4.13 46.96
CA TRP A 348 9.57 3.60 46.38
C TRP A 348 8.89 2.51 47.24
N GLY A 349 9.49 2.05 48.34
CA GLY A 349 8.87 1.11 49.29
C GLY A 349 8.77 -0.37 48.85
N ALA A 350 7.84 -1.10 49.49
CA ALA A 350 7.69 -2.56 49.36
C ALA A 350 7.22 -3.03 47.98
N ALA A 351 7.44 -4.31 47.66
CA ALA A 351 6.96 -4.90 46.41
C ALA A 351 5.43 -4.93 46.34
N THR A 352 4.85 -4.41 45.25
CA THR A 352 3.40 -4.34 45.01
C THR A 352 2.89 -5.55 44.22
N GLY A 353 3.72 -6.07 43.32
CA GLY A 353 3.33 -7.09 42.35
C GLY A 353 2.52 -6.56 41.17
N GLU A 354 2.53 -5.23 40.97
CA GLU A 354 1.89 -4.49 39.87
C GLU A 354 2.95 -3.83 38.98
N ALA A 355 2.60 -3.48 37.74
CA ALA A 355 3.55 -2.87 36.81
C ALA A 355 4.11 -1.54 37.36
N PRO A 356 5.39 -1.23 37.12
CA PRO A 356 6.02 -0.03 37.66
C PRO A 356 5.43 1.23 37.02
N THR A 357 5.00 2.18 37.86
CA THR A 357 4.54 3.51 37.45
C THR A 357 5.22 4.61 38.27
N GLY A 358 5.29 5.82 37.72
CA GLY A 358 5.84 6.99 38.42
C GLY A 358 7.26 6.75 38.96
N GLU A 359 7.46 6.98 40.25
CA GLU A 359 8.76 6.82 40.91
C GLU A 359 9.32 5.39 40.79
N ARG A 360 8.48 4.34 40.79
CA ARG A 360 8.94 2.95 40.61
C ARG A 360 9.50 2.68 39.22
N LEU A 361 9.05 3.42 38.22
CA LEU A 361 9.53 3.29 36.84
C LEU A 361 10.78 4.15 36.62
N ARG A 362 10.79 5.36 37.17
CA ARG A 362 11.76 6.39 36.78
C ARG A 362 12.86 6.65 37.80
N ALA A 363 12.74 6.22 39.06
CA ALA A 363 13.77 6.50 40.05
C ALA A 363 14.85 5.42 40.12
N PHE A 364 16.07 5.84 40.46
CA PHE A 364 17.14 4.94 40.90
C PHE A 364 17.93 5.52 42.07
N LEU A 365 18.56 4.66 42.86
CA LEU A 365 19.58 5.04 43.83
C LEU A 365 20.96 4.86 43.18
N ALA A 366 21.73 5.95 43.15
CA ALA A 366 23.05 5.96 42.54
C ALA A 366 24.07 5.17 43.37
N PRO A 367 25.10 4.58 42.74
CA PRO A 367 26.21 3.95 43.46
C PRO A 367 26.84 4.89 44.50
N ALA A 368 27.38 4.33 45.59
CA ALA A 368 28.03 5.10 46.65
C ALA A 368 29.13 6.04 46.12
N SER A 369 29.85 5.59 45.08
CA SER A 369 30.95 6.31 44.41
C SER A 369 30.50 7.43 43.47
N ALA A 370 29.21 7.55 43.14
CA ALA A 370 28.71 8.54 42.19
C ALA A 370 28.80 9.98 42.75
N THR A 371 29.32 10.92 41.96
CA THR A 371 29.52 12.31 42.40
C THR A 371 29.38 13.31 41.25
N PRO A 372 28.45 14.29 41.33
CA PRO A 372 27.03 14.15 41.68
C PRO A 372 26.28 13.26 40.66
N PRO A 373 25.22 12.54 41.08
CA PRO A 373 24.51 11.65 40.17
C PRO A 373 23.68 12.47 39.18
N GLY A 374 23.95 12.29 37.88
CA GLY A 374 23.06 12.71 36.81
C GLY A 374 22.04 11.61 36.48
N ASP A 375 21.18 11.89 35.51
CA ASP A 375 20.24 10.90 35.00
C ASP A 375 20.98 9.69 34.43
N LEU A 376 20.43 8.50 34.67
CA LEU A 376 20.97 7.24 34.19
C LEU A 376 20.14 6.75 33.00
N GLU A 377 20.73 6.82 31.81
CA GLU A 377 20.15 6.19 30.63
C GLU A 377 20.39 4.69 30.64
N VAL A 378 19.31 3.92 30.47
CA VAL A 378 19.30 2.47 30.45
C VAL A 378 18.67 2.02 29.14
N THR A 379 19.44 1.35 28.30
CA THR A 379 18.94 0.71 27.09
C THR A 379 18.78 -0.78 27.32
N LEU A 380 17.55 -1.29 27.24
CA LEU A 380 17.25 -2.72 27.17
C LEU A 380 17.42 -3.18 25.72
N GLU A 381 18.23 -4.21 25.47
CA GLU A 381 18.44 -4.74 24.11
C GLU A 381 17.33 -5.70 23.62
N GLY A 382 16.44 -6.15 24.51
CA GLY A 382 15.50 -7.28 24.41
C GLY A 382 14.78 -7.56 23.08
N ALA A 383 13.44 -7.70 23.11
CA ALA A 383 12.68 -8.02 21.90
C ALA A 383 12.66 -6.84 20.91
N VAL A 384 12.57 -5.63 21.44
CA VAL A 384 12.77 -4.35 20.75
C VAL A 384 13.60 -3.47 21.68
N PRO A 385 14.63 -2.74 21.17
CA PRO A 385 15.40 -1.83 21.99
C PRO A 385 14.51 -0.80 22.69
N LEU A 386 14.59 -0.72 24.01
CA LEU A 386 13.84 0.25 24.82
C LEU A 386 14.83 1.10 25.61
N VAL A 387 14.74 2.42 25.43
CA VAL A 387 15.56 3.39 26.17
C VAL A 387 14.72 3.98 27.31
N LEU A 388 15.28 3.94 28.52
CA LEU A 388 14.72 4.54 29.72
C LEU A 388 15.71 5.55 30.29
N VAL A 389 15.19 6.66 30.79
CA VAL A 389 15.99 7.65 31.54
C VAL A 389 15.50 7.63 32.98
N LEU A 390 16.42 7.27 33.89
CA LEU A 390 16.16 7.17 35.32
C LEU A 390 16.71 8.37 36.07
N GLU A 391 15.92 8.92 36.98
CA GLU A 391 16.22 10.08 37.81
C GLU A 391 16.82 9.65 39.17
N PRO A 392 17.85 10.35 39.67
CA PRO A 392 18.47 10.00 40.93
C PRO A 392 17.58 10.36 42.13
N ALA A 393 17.14 9.35 42.88
CA ALA A 393 16.35 9.51 44.12
C ALA A 393 17.21 9.44 45.40
N GLY A 394 18.51 9.22 45.27
CA GLY A 394 19.43 9.12 46.40
C GLY A 394 20.70 8.35 46.06
N LYS A 395 21.43 7.94 47.10
CA LYS A 395 22.60 7.06 46.98
C LYS A 395 22.33 5.73 47.67
N ALA A 396 22.78 4.64 47.05
CA ALA A 396 22.84 3.33 47.67
C ALA A 396 24.19 3.16 48.39
N THR A 397 24.23 2.27 49.39
CA THR A 397 25.46 1.88 50.09
C THR A 397 26.43 1.07 49.21
N GLY A 398 25.93 0.45 48.14
CA GLY A 398 26.68 -0.46 47.26
C GLY A 398 27.32 0.21 46.03
N GLU A 399 28.04 -0.60 45.25
CA GLU A 399 28.71 -0.17 44.02
C GLU A 399 27.82 -0.20 42.77
N LEU A 400 26.65 -0.85 42.85
CA LEU A 400 25.71 -0.96 41.74
C LEU A 400 24.50 -0.03 41.92
N PRO A 401 23.96 0.54 40.82
CA PRO A 401 22.71 1.29 40.88
C PRO A 401 21.55 0.39 41.33
N VAL A 402 20.69 0.91 42.20
CA VAL A 402 19.51 0.18 42.70
C VAL A 402 18.25 0.79 42.09
N VAL A 403 17.35 -0.05 41.59
CA VAL A 403 16.06 0.33 41.01
C VAL A 403 14.94 -0.49 41.64
N SER A 404 13.68 -0.15 41.33
CA SER A 404 12.56 -0.97 41.79
C SER A 404 12.63 -2.38 41.22
N LEU A 405 12.19 -3.34 42.02
CA LEU A 405 12.10 -4.74 41.60
C LEU A 405 11.06 -4.93 40.49
N GLU A 406 9.99 -4.13 40.51
CA GLU A 406 8.96 -4.09 39.48
C GLU A 406 9.52 -3.66 38.12
N LEU A 407 10.44 -2.67 38.10
CA LEU A 407 11.14 -2.28 36.87
C LEU A 407 11.89 -3.45 36.25
N LEU A 408 12.75 -4.13 37.02
CA LEU A 408 13.49 -5.27 36.48
C LEU A 408 12.57 -6.41 36.02
N ALA A 409 11.49 -6.66 36.77
CA ALA A 409 10.51 -7.70 36.42
C ALA A 409 9.70 -7.37 35.16
N ALA A 410 9.42 -6.09 34.91
CA ALA A 410 8.82 -5.63 33.66
C ALA A 410 9.83 -5.72 32.50
N LEU A 411 11.06 -5.24 32.68
CA LEU A 411 12.13 -5.32 31.66
C LEU A 411 12.47 -6.76 31.28
N ARG A 412 12.37 -7.69 32.22
CA ARG A 412 12.50 -9.13 31.95
C ARG A 412 11.47 -9.58 30.92
N THR A 413 10.21 -9.18 31.08
CA THR A 413 9.16 -9.47 30.09
C THR A 413 9.51 -8.83 28.74
N GLY A 414 10.18 -7.68 28.76
CA GLY A 414 10.78 -7.00 27.61
C GLY A 414 11.84 -7.79 26.83
N MET A 415 12.46 -8.80 27.45
CA MET A 415 13.40 -9.69 26.75
C MET A 415 12.70 -10.61 25.75
N GLU A 416 11.44 -10.96 25.99
CA GLU A 416 10.68 -11.88 25.16
C GLU A 416 9.55 -11.19 24.37
N ARG A 417 9.07 -10.04 24.85
CA ARG A 417 7.94 -9.32 24.25
C ARG A 417 8.25 -7.83 24.13
N PRO A 418 7.92 -7.18 23.01
CA PRO A 418 8.15 -5.74 22.84
C PRO A 418 7.48 -4.90 23.93
N LEU A 419 8.18 -3.88 24.42
CA LEU A 419 7.68 -2.89 25.38
C LEU A 419 7.83 -1.48 24.83
N THR A 420 6.89 -0.62 25.18
CA THR A 420 6.91 0.83 24.88
C THR A 420 6.66 1.62 26.17
N LEU A 421 7.08 2.88 26.17
CA LEU A 421 6.66 3.83 27.19
C LEU A 421 5.31 4.43 26.78
N SER A 422 4.43 4.66 27.77
CA SER A 422 3.25 5.50 27.61
C SER A 422 3.63 6.89 27.07
N ALA A 423 2.70 7.58 26.41
CA ALA A 423 2.91 8.91 25.84
C ALA A 423 3.38 9.96 26.88
N ASP A 424 3.00 9.81 28.15
CA ASP A 424 3.45 10.64 29.28
C ASP A 424 4.78 10.17 29.91
N GLY A 425 5.28 9.01 29.48
CA GLY A 425 6.48 8.35 30.01
C GLY A 425 6.35 7.84 31.44
N GLN A 426 5.14 7.70 31.99
CA GLN A 426 4.91 7.32 33.39
C GLN A 426 4.56 5.85 33.61
N ALA A 427 4.33 5.10 32.53
CA ALA A 427 4.02 3.67 32.55
C ALA A 427 4.74 2.92 31.43
N LEU A 428 5.00 1.63 31.68
CA LEU A 428 5.41 0.68 30.64
C LEU A 428 4.18 -0.01 30.07
N GLU A 429 4.15 -0.14 28.75
CA GLU A 429 3.10 -0.82 28.01
C GLU A 429 3.73 -1.92 27.13
N MET A 430 2.98 -2.98 26.90
CA MET A 430 3.26 -3.99 25.90
C MET A 430 3.10 -3.31 24.54
N ALA A 431 4.18 -3.28 23.76
CA ALA A 431 4.07 -2.72 22.42
C ALA A 431 3.07 -3.59 21.63
N ARG A 432 2.18 -2.95 20.87
CA ARG A 432 1.35 -3.66 19.90
C ARG A 432 2.29 -4.38 18.93
N GLY A 433 2.02 -5.66 18.67
CA GLY A 433 2.81 -6.45 17.71
C GLY A 433 2.74 -5.85 16.30
N GLY A 434 3.58 -6.36 15.39
CA GLY A 434 3.52 -5.96 13.98
C GLY A 434 2.15 -6.25 13.36
N TYR A 435 1.88 -5.63 12.23
CA TYR A 435 0.62 -5.82 11.51
C TYR A 435 0.57 -7.21 10.87
N ARG A 436 -0.63 -7.80 10.73
CA ARG A 436 -0.77 -9.20 10.30
C ARG A 436 -1.20 -9.38 8.85
N GLY A 437 -1.28 -8.28 8.12
CA GLY A 437 -1.52 -8.22 6.68
C GLY A 437 -1.49 -6.78 6.19
N PHE A 438 -1.88 -6.60 4.92
CA PHE A 438 -1.94 -5.29 4.29
C PHE A 438 -2.96 -5.28 3.16
N ARG A 439 -3.41 -4.09 2.80
CA ARG A 439 -4.21 -3.81 1.61
C ARG A 439 -3.50 -2.70 0.85
N LEU A 440 -3.02 -3.04 -0.34
CA LEU A 440 -2.24 -2.17 -1.21
C LEU A 440 -3.01 -1.94 -2.51
N TYR A 441 -2.98 -0.72 -3.03
CA TYR A 441 -3.45 -0.39 -4.37
C TYR A 441 -2.31 0.19 -5.20
N ALA A 442 -2.18 -0.33 -6.41
CA ALA A 442 -1.30 0.24 -7.41
C ALA A 442 -1.90 1.51 -8.02
N ASP A 443 -1.07 2.45 -8.44
CA ASP A 443 -1.48 3.67 -9.16
C ASP A 443 -2.13 3.39 -10.52
N SER A 444 -1.83 2.24 -11.09
CA SER A 444 -2.29 1.81 -12.39
C SER A 444 -2.26 0.29 -12.46
N ILE A 445 -3.11 -0.26 -13.32
CA ILE A 445 -3.12 -1.71 -13.60
C ILE A 445 -1.76 -2.19 -14.14
N ASP A 446 -1.01 -1.29 -14.78
CA ASP A 446 0.28 -1.60 -15.40
C ASP A 446 1.40 -1.78 -14.37
N SER A 447 1.27 -1.17 -13.19
CA SER A 447 2.23 -1.31 -12.09
C SER A 447 1.99 -2.55 -11.22
N VAL A 448 0.81 -3.19 -11.32
CA VAL A 448 0.46 -4.37 -10.52
C VAL A 448 1.47 -5.52 -10.69
N PRO A 449 1.85 -5.95 -11.92
CA PRO A 449 2.77 -7.07 -12.07
C PRO A 449 4.15 -6.82 -11.45
N ASP A 450 4.70 -5.61 -11.58
CA ASP A 450 6.00 -5.23 -11.03
C ASP A 450 5.98 -5.23 -9.49
N LEU A 451 4.88 -4.76 -8.90
CA LEU A 451 4.68 -4.79 -7.45
C LEU A 451 4.49 -6.21 -6.91
N VAL A 452 3.75 -7.06 -7.61
CA VAL A 452 3.60 -8.49 -7.28
C VAL A 452 4.97 -9.17 -7.29
N GLN A 453 5.73 -9.03 -8.38
CA GLN A 453 7.07 -9.61 -8.49
C GLN A 453 8.00 -9.15 -7.37
N ALA A 454 7.90 -7.87 -6.99
CA ALA A 454 8.69 -7.30 -5.92
C ALA A 454 8.37 -7.85 -4.53
N LEU A 455 7.10 -8.15 -4.27
CA LEU A 455 6.64 -8.75 -3.02
C LEU A 455 7.03 -10.25 -2.99
N GLU A 456 6.86 -10.95 -4.11
CA GLU A 456 7.27 -12.35 -4.26
C GLU A 456 8.78 -12.53 -4.13
N ALA A 457 9.58 -11.58 -4.62
CA ALA A 457 11.04 -11.58 -4.44
C ALA A 457 11.46 -11.44 -2.96
N GLN A 458 10.59 -10.90 -2.10
CA GLN A 458 10.76 -10.86 -0.65
C GLN A 458 10.19 -12.11 0.04
N GLY A 459 9.70 -13.09 -0.74
CA GLY A 459 9.05 -14.31 -0.26
C GLY A 459 7.59 -14.10 0.17
N ILE A 460 6.96 -12.97 -0.14
CA ILE A 460 5.58 -12.66 0.21
C ILE A 460 4.67 -13.12 -0.93
N GLU A 461 3.89 -14.18 -0.68
CA GLU A 461 2.84 -14.60 -1.59
C GLU A 461 1.65 -13.63 -1.50
N VAL A 462 1.13 -13.21 -2.65
CA VAL A 462 0.05 -12.21 -2.75
C VAL A 462 -1.11 -12.71 -3.60
N ILE A 463 -2.29 -12.14 -3.34
CA ILE A 463 -3.50 -12.31 -4.13
C ILE A 463 -3.70 -11.00 -4.91
N ALA A 464 -3.65 -11.10 -6.24
CA ALA A 464 -3.87 -10.02 -7.20
C ALA A 464 -4.31 -10.62 -8.55
N GLU A 465 -5.01 -9.85 -9.38
CA GLU A 465 -5.45 -10.26 -10.74
C GLU A 465 -4.33 -10.15 -11.79
N ALA A 466 -3.07 -10.37 -11.39
CA ALA A 466 -1.89 -10.12 -12.22
C ALA A 466 -1.86 -10.96 -13.51
N GLU A 467 -2.32 -12.21 -13.47
CA GLU A 467 -2.31 -13.09 -14.65
C GLU A 467 -3.29 -12.62 -15.74
N ALA A 468 -4.49 -12.15 -15.34
CA ALA A 468 -5.46 -11.60 -16.26
C ALA A 468 -4.93 -10.31 -16.92
N ILE A 469 -4.30 -9.44 -16.12
CA ILE A 469 -3.68 -8.19 -16.59
C ILE A 469 -2.58 -8.47 -17.61
N LEU A 470 -1.64 -9.38 -17.29
CA LEU A 470 -0.54 -9.76 -18.18
C LEU A 470 -1.04 -10.32 -19.52
N ARG A 471 -2.09 -11.15 -19.52
CA ARG A 471 -2.67 -11.68 -20.75
C ARG A 471 -3.24 -10.58 -21.65
N ILE A 472 -3.90 -9.58 -21.06
CA ILE A 472 -4.44 -8.43 -21.79
C ILE A 472 -3.30 -7.56 -22.34
N GLN A 473 -2.25 -7.31 -21.57
CA GLN A 473 -1.08 -6.56 -22.03
C GLN A 473 -0.36 -7.24 -23.19
N VAL A 474 -0.21 -8.58 -23.15
CA VAL A 474 0.39 -9.35 -24.25
C VAL A 474 -0.49 -9.28 -25.51
N LEU A 475 -1.82 -9.37 -25.35
CA LEU A 475 -2.77 -9.24 -26.45
C LEU A 475 -2.69 -7.84 -27.07
N ASP A 476 -2.68 -6.78 -26.26
CA ASP A 476 -2.57 -5.40 -26.74
C ASP A 476 -1.25 -5.16 -27.48
N ALA A 477 -0.12 -5.58 -26.89
CA ALA A 477 1.18 -5.49 -27.54
C ALA A 477 1.26 -6.29 -28.84
N GLY A 478 0.54 -7.41 -28.95
CA GLY A 478 0.42 -8.22 -30.16
C GLY A 478 -0.42 -7.53 -31.24
N LEU A 479 -1.59 -7.00 -30.87
CA LEU A 479 -2.46 -6.23 -31.76
C LEU A 479 -1.76 -4.98 -32.28
N GLU A 480 -1.04 -4.26 -31.42
CA GLU A 480 -0.23 -3.11 -31.85
C GLU A 480 0.80 -3.49 -32.90
N ARG A 481 1.50 -4.62 -32.71
CA ARG A 481 2.47 -5.11 -33.70
C ARG A 481 1.79 -5.43 -35.03
N LEU A 482 0.65 -6.13 -35.01
CA LEU A 482 -0.12 -6.44 -36.23
C LEU A 482 -0.59 -5.17 -36.94
N PHE A 483 -1.15 -4.23 -36.20
CA PHE A 483 -1.61 -2.96 -36.75
C PHE A 483 -0.48 -2.14 -37.35
N ARG A 484 0.70 -2.13 -36.73
CA ARG A 484 1.89 -1.47 -37.26
C ARG A 484 2.36 -2.10 -38.59
N LEU A 485 2.31 -3.42 -38.69
CA LEU A 485 2.65 -4.13 -39.94
C LEU A 485 1.66 -3.83 -41.07
N ILE A 486 0.35 -3.83 -40.77
CA ILE A 486 -0.70 -3.50 -41.75
C ILE A 486 -0.58 -2.04 -42.18
N ALA A 487 -0.31 -1.12 -41.23
CA ALA A 487 -0.09 0.29 -41.53
C ALA A 487 1.13 0.48 -42.45
N LEU A 488 2.25 -0.20 -42.18
CA LEU A 488 3.43 -0.15 -43.04
C LEU A 488 3.14 -0.67 -44.46
N LEU A 489 2.41 -1.78 -44.56
CA LEU A 489 2.01 -2.35 -45.85
C LEU A 489 1.06 -1.41 -46.61
N GLY A 490 0.08 -0.83 -45.93
CA GLY A 490 -0.87 0.12 -46.52
C GLY A 490 -0.20 1.41 -46.97
N ILE A 491 0.65 2.01 -46.13
CA ILE A 491 1.39 3.23 -46.45
C ILE A 491 2.35 2.98 -47.63
N SER A 492 3.11 1.88 -47.63
CA SER A 492 4.03 1.57 -48.73
C SER A 492 3.27 1.31 -50.04
N GLY A 493 2.21 0.50 -50.01
CA GLY A 493 1.37 0.23 -51.18
C GLY A 493 0.67 1.47 -51.72
N GLY A 494 0.06 2.28 -50.85
CA GLY A 494 -0.60 3.54 -51.22
C GLY A 494 0.37 4.55 -51.82
N THR A 495 1.57 4.68 -51.23
CA THR A 495 2.62 5.56 -51.76
C THR A 495 3.09 5.10 -53.13
N ALA A 496 3.30 3.79 -53.33
CA ALA A 496 3.71 3.24 -54.63
C ALA A 496 2.64 3.48 -55.72
N VAL A 497 1.36 3.25 -55.40
CA VAL A 497 0.24 3.53 -56.32
C VAL A 497 0.18 5.02 -56.68
N LEU A 498 0.36 5.90 -55.69
CA LEU A 498 0.31 7.35 -55.90
C LEU A 498 1.49 7.83 -56.75
N ILE A 499 2.71 7.34 -56.50
CA ILE A 499 3.90 7.62 -57.33
C ILE A 499 3.67 7.15 -58.76
N ALA A 500 3.28 5.88 -58.95
CA ALA A 500 3.08 5.29 -60.28
C ALA A 500 2.01 6.05 -61.09
N SER A 501 0.94 6.46 -60.42
CA SER A 501 -0.17 7.15 -61.06
C SER A 501 0.14 8.60 -61.41
N LEU A 502 0.81 9.34 -60.51
CA LEU A 502 1.26 10.70 -60.81
C LEU A 502 2.32 10.71 -61.91
N TYR A 503 3.23 9.72 -61.89
CA TYR A 503 4.19 9.53 -62.97
C TYR A 503 3.48 9.32 -64.32
N ALA A 504 2.52 8.40 -64.38
CA ALA A 504 1.74 8.14 -65.59
C ALA A 504 0.94 9.37 -66.07
N ALA A 505 0.41 10.17 -65.15
CA ALA A 505 -0.31 11.41 -65.47
C ALA A 505 0.62 12.46 -66.09
N VAL A 506 1.84 12.63 -65.56
CA VAL A 506 2.85 13.53 -66.11
C VAL A 506 3.27 13.11 -67.52
N GLU A 507 3.49 11.81 -67.74
CA GLU A 507 3.90 11.30 -69.06
C GLU A 507 2.82 11.56 -70.13
N ARG A 508 1.54 11.35 -69.79
CA ARG A 508 0.43 11.67 -70.68
C ARG A 508 0.33 13.16 -71.04
N LEU A 509 0.73 14.03 -70.12
CA LEU A 509 0.69 15.49 -70.29
C LEU A 509 2.01 16.08 -70.80
N ARG A 510 3.01 15.24 -71.13
CA ARG A 510 4.35 15.68 -71.58
C ARG A 510 4.28 16.66 -72.76
N ARG A 511 3.42 16.40 -73.74
CA ARG A 511 3.22 17.26 -74.92
C ARG A 511 2.57 18.59 -74.58
N ASP A 512 1.46 18.55 -73.84
CA ASP A 512 0.70 19.74 -73.48
C ASP A 512 1.52 20.68 -72.59
N LEU A 513 2.30 20.12 -71.65
CA LEU A 513 3.25 20.87 -70.83
C LEU A 513 4.40 21.46 -71.67
N GLY A 514 4.85 20.76 -72.72
CA GLY A 514 5.83 21.26 -73.68
C GLY A 514 5.32 22.48 -74.47
N VAL A 515 4.08 22.41 -74.99
CA VAL A 515 3.43 23.52 -75.69
C VAL A 515 3.20 24.71 -74.76
N LEU A 516 2.75 24.46 -73.54
CA LEU A 516 2.55 25.49 -72.51
C LEU A 516 3.86 26.22 -72.14
N ARG A 517 5.00 25.52 -72.13
CA ARG A 517 6.32 26.16 -71.94
C ARG A 517 6.70 27.08 -73.10
N LEU A 518 6.35 26.72 -74.34
CA LEU A 518 6.60 27.56 -75.52
C LEU A 518 5.72 28.82 -75.53
N LEU A 519 4.53 28.74 -74.94
CA LEU A 519 3.62 29.87 -74.74
C LEU A 519 4.02 30.80 -73.57
N GLY A 520 5.16 30.55 -72.91
CA GLY A 520 5.74 31.45 -71.90
C GLY A 520 5.64 31.00 -70.44
N LEU A 521 5.22 29.76 -70.16
CA LEU A 521 5.24 29.22 -68.79
C LEU A 521 6.67 28.88 -68.34
N ALA A 522 7.11 29.54 -67.26
CA ALA A 522 8.41 29.28 -66.63
C ALA A 522 8.51 27.84 -66.06
N ARG A 523 9.74 27.29 -66.03
CA ARG A 523 10.08 25.95 -65.48
C ARG A 523 9.48 25.68 -64.09
N ARG A 524 9.42 26.70 -63.23
CA ARG A 524 8.82 26.62 -61.89
C ARG A 524 7.33 26.22 -61.92
N HIS A 525 6.55 26.71 -62.88
CA HIS A 525 5.12 26.42 -62.95
C HIS A 525 4.87 24.97 -63.41
N VAL A 526 5.74 24.44 -64.27
CA VAL A 526 5.71 23.02 -64.72
C VAL A 526 6.12 22.08 -63.59
N PHE A 527 7.03 22.51 -62.70
CA PHE A 527 7.38 21.77 -61.49
C PHE A 527 6.23 21.74 -60.47
N PHE A 528 5.57 22.87 -60.22
CA PHE A 528 4.48 22.92 -59.23
C PHE A 528 3.18 22.26 -59.70
N PHE A 529 3.00 22.04 -61.01
CA PHE A 529 1.76 21.47 -61.55
C PHE A 529 1.47 20.04 -61.03
N PRO A 530 2.39 19.05 -61.11
CA PRO A 530 2.17 17.73 -60.52
C PRO A 530 2.03 17.74 -58.99
N VAL A 531 2.73 18.67 -58.32
CA VAL A 531 2.64 18.84 -56.85
C VAL A 531 1.23 19.26 -56.44
N VAL A 532 0.67 20.27 -57.10
CA VAL A 532 -0.68 20.74 -56.80
C VAL A 532 -1.72 19.68 -57.17
N GLN A 533 -1.54 18.98 -58.30
CA GLN A 533 -2.43 17.89 -58.70
C GLN A 533 -2.43 16.74 -57.68
N GLY A 534 -1.27 16.32 -57.21
CA GLY A 534 -1.14 15.28 -56.19
C GLY A 534 -1.74 15.69 -54.85
N VAL A 535 -1.55 16.95 -54.42
CA VAL A 535 -2.17 17.48 -53.20
C VAL A 535 -3.71 17.52 -53.32
N LEU A 536 -4.25 17.91 -54.48
CA LEU A 536 -5.71 17.92 -54.72
C LEU A 536 -6.29 16.50 -54.68
N ILE A 537 -5.66 15.53 -55.37
CA ILE A 537 -6.08 14.12 -55.34
C ILE A 537 -6.00 13.58 -53.90
N ALA A 538 -4.90 13.85 -53.19
CA ALA A 538 -4.73 13.42 -51.81
C ALA A 538 -5.78 14.01 -50.87
N SER A 539 -6.12 15.29 -51.03
CA SER A 539 -7.15 15.96 -50.24
C SER A 539 -8.54 15.37 -50.51
N MET A 540 -8.88 15.09 -51.78
CA MET A 540 -10.14 14.46 -52.15
C MET A 540 -10.22 13.01 -51.64
N GLY A 541 -9.15 12.22 -51.80
CA GLY A 541 -9.09 10.85 -51.30
C GLY A 541 -9.17 10.80 -49.77
N LEU A 542 -8.48 11.68 -49.06
CA LEU A 542 -8.57 11.82 -47.61
C LEU A 542 -9.98 12.19 -47.15
N GLY A 543 -10.64 13.12 -47.85
CA GLY A 543 -12.04 13.46 -47.59
C GLY A 543 -12.98 12.27 -47.78
N ALA A 544 -12.81 11.52 -48.86
CA ALA A 544 -13.56 10.29 -49.11
C ALA A 544 -13.28 9.21 -48.04
N SER A 545 -12.03 9.06 -47.60
CA SER A 545 -11.66 8.15 -46.52
C SER A 545 -12.28 8.52 -45.18
N LEU A 546 -12.29 9.80 -44.83
CA LEU A 546 -12.91 10.28 -43.59
C LEU A 546 -14.42 10.06 -43.63
N ALA A 547 -15.07 10.31 -44.77
CA ALA A 547 -16.50 10.02 -44.94
C ALA A 547 -16.80 8.52 -44.81
N ALA A 548 -15.99 7.67 -45.45
CA ALA A 548 -16.12 6.21 -45.35
C ALA A 548 -15.88 5.72 -43.91
N TYR A 549 -14.85 6.26 -43.24
CA TYR A 549 -14.56 5.99 -41.83
C TYR A 549 -15.74 6.38 -40.94
N LEU A 550 -16.28 7.61 -41.05
CA LEU A 550 -17.41 8.06 -40.24
C LEU A 550 -18.65 7.18 -40.48
N GLY A 551 -18.92 6.82 -41.73
CA GLY A 551 -20.02 5.92 -42.07
C GLY A 551 -19.87 4.54 -41.41
N LEU A 552 -18.69 3.94 -41.53
CA LEU A 552 -18.43 2.61 -40.97
C LEU A 552 -18.33 2.63 -39.44
N ALA A 553 -17.68 3.63 -38.85
CA ALA A 553 -17.61 3.80 -37.40
C ALA A 553 -19.01 3.99 -36.79
N THR A 554 -19.89 4.76 -37.45
CA THR A 554 -21.29 4.91 -37.03
C THR A 554 -22.04 3.58 -37.13
N ALA A 555 -21.82 2.80 -38.19
CA ALA A 555 -22.44 1.49 -38.36
C ALA A 555 -21.98 0.51 -37.26
N ILE A 556 -20.67 0.45 -36.99
CA ILE A 556 -20.08 -0.38 -35.93
C ILE A 556 -20.63 0.03 -34.56
N ASN A 557 -20.55 1.31 -34.20
CA ASN A 557 -21.01 1.77 -32.89
C ASN A 557 -22.51 1.52 -32.67
N ARG A 558 -23.33 1.58 -33.73
CA ARG A 558 -24.76 1.24 -33.65
C ARG A 558 -25.01 -0.27 -33.54
N SER A 559 -24.28 -1.09 -34.29
CA SER A 559 -24.47 -2.55 -34.26
C SER A 559 -24.06 -3.16 -32.92
N PHE A 560 -23.15 -2.51 -32.19
CA PHE A 560 -22.65 -2.96 -30.90
C PHE A 560 -23.15 -2.09 -29.72
N ALA A 561 -24.18 -1.27 -29.93
CA ALA A 561 -24.70 -0.37 -28.90
C ALA A 561 -25.19 -1.12 -27.64
N ASP A 562 -25.74 -2.33 -27.80
CA ASP A 562 -26.25 -3.15 -26.70
C ASP A 562 -25.13 -3.69 -25.77
N ALA A 563 -23.86 -3.66 -26.21
CA ALA A 563 -22.72 -4.13 -25.43
C ALA A 563 -21.90 -3.00 -24.77
N LEU A 564 -22.26 -1.74 -25.03
CA LEU A 564 -21.55 -0.54 -24.57
C LEU A 564 -22.30 0.13 -23.41
N LEU A 565 -21.57 0.66 -22.44
CA LEU A 565 -22.12 1.55 -21.40
C LEU A 565 -22.40 2.94 -22.00
N PRO A 566 -23.26 3.76 -21.37
CA PRO A 566 -23.56 5.11 -21.86
C PRO A 566 -22.30 5.98 -21.99
N GLY A 567 -21.91 6.31 -23.21
CA GLY A 567 -20.74 7.15 -23.51
C GLY A 567 -19.58 6.41 -24.20
N GLU A 568 -19.53 5.08 -24.10
CA GLU A 568 -18.48 4.27 -24.72
C GLU A 568 -18.68 4.12 -26.24
N ARG A 569 -17.58 4.00 -26.98
CA ARG A 569 -17.58 3.81 -28.44
C ARG A 569 -16.49 2.84 -28.86
N PHE A 570 -16.87 1.75 -29.53
CA PHE A 570 -15.93 0.75 -30.04
C PHE A 570 -15.00 1.28 -31.14
N CYS A 571 -15.49 2.17 -32.00
CA CYS A 571 -14.71 2.76 -33.08
C CYS A 571 -14.74 4.28 -32.97
N THR A 572 -13.65 4.86 -32.47
CA THR A 572 -13.50 6.30 -32.28
C THR A 572 -12.05 6.73 -32.52
N LEU A 573 -11.88 7.88 -33.17
CA LEU A 573 -10.58 8.46 -33.48
C LEU A 573 -10.47 9.79 -32.76
N SER A 574 -9.44 9.95 -31.95
CA SER A 574 -9.14 11.22 -31.31
C SER A 574 -8.75 12.29 -32.33
N ALA A 575 -9.11 13.56 -32.07
CA ALA A 575 -8.79 14.68 -32.95
C ALA A 575 -7.29 14.82 -33.29
N PRO A 576 -6.34 14.58 -32.35
CA PRO A 576 -4.91 14.61 -32.65
C PRO A 576 -4.49 13.52 -33.65
N GLN A 577 -5.07 12.33 -33.57
CA GLN A 577 -4.76 11.23 -34.48
C GLN A 577 -5.30 11.47 -35.88
N VAL A 578 -6.50 12.06 -36.01
CA VAL A 578 -7.03 12.49 -37.30
C VAL A 578 -6.10 13.52 -37.92
N LEU A 579 -5.65 14.51 -37.15
CA LEU A 579 -4.73 15.54 -37.63
C LEU A 579 -3.37 14.96 -38.03
N LEU A 580 -2.84 14.01 -37.28
CA LEU A 580 -1.63 13.26 -37.62
C LEU A 580 -1.80 12.49 -38.94
N ALA A 581 -2.93 11.79 -39.11
CA ALA A 581 -3.23 11.05 -40.34
C ALA A 581 -3.36 11.98 -41.56
N VAL A 582 -4.03 13.12 -41.40
CA VAL A 582 -4.12 14.18 -42.41
C VAL A 582 -2.73 14.68 -42.80
N ALA A 583 -1.91 15.05 -41.80
CA ALA A 583 -0.57 15.57 -42.02
C ALA A 583 0.33 14.53 -42.71
N ALA A 584 0.33 13.29 -42.23
CA ALA A 584 1.12 12.20 -42.81
C ALA A 584 0.71 11.91 -44.27
N THR A 585 -0.59 11.88 -44.57
CA THR A 585 -1.11 11.66 -45.92
C THR A 585 -0.69 12.78 -46.87
N LEU A 586 -0.85 14.04 -46.46
CA LEU A 586 -0.47 15.19 -47.27
C LEU A 586 1.05 15.27 -47.49
N LEU A 587 1.84 14.90 -46.48
CA LEU A 587 3.30 14.85 -46.57
C LEU A 587 3.77 13.77 -47.54
N LEU A 588 3.22 12.55 -47.43
CA LEU A 588 3.52 11.45 -48.35
C LEU A 588 3.11 11.78 -49.79
N ALA A 589 1.92 12.37 -49.97
CA ALA A 589 1.46 12.84 -51.27
C ALA A 589 2.38 13.92 -51.83
N GLY A 590 2.82 14.88 -51.01
CA GLY A 590 3.79 15.90 -51.39
C GLY A 590 5.12 15.30 -51.83
N MET A 591 5.68 14.37 -51.06
CA MET A 591 6.92 13.66 -51.39
C MET A 591 6.81 12.87 -52.69
N ALA A 592 5.74 12.09 -52.87
CA ALA A 592 5.50 11.34 -54.08
C ALA A 592 5.33 12.25 -55.31
N SER A 593 4.66 13.39 -55.14
CA SER A 593 4.45 14.37 -56.21
C SER A 593 5.73 15.12 -56.56
N LEU A 594 6.66 15.32 -55.62
CA LEU A 594 7.97 15.91 -55.88
C LEU A 594 8.82 15.02 -56.81
N ILE A 595 8.73 13.69 -56.66
CA ILE A 595 9.39 12.73 -57.56
C ILE A 595 8.85 12.88 -58.99
N ALA A 596 7.53 12.96 -59.16
CA ALA A 596 6.90 13.18 -60.45
C ALA A 596 7.22 14.57 -61.04
N ALA A 597 7.25 15.61 -60.21
CA ALA A 597 7.59 16.98 -60.59
C ALA A 597 9.04 17.14 -61.06
N TRP A 598 9.99 16.49 -60.38
CA TRP A 598 11.39 16.47 -60.81
C TRP A 598 11.52 15.89 -62.21
N ARG A 599 10.84 14.77 -62.48
CA ARG A 599 10.81 14.18 -63.83
C ARG A 599 10.20 15.11 -64.87
N ALA A 600 9.12 15.81 -64.55
CA ALA A 600 8.47 16.76 -65.47
C ALA A 600 9.42 17.90 -65.92
N THR A 601 10.37 18.31 -65.06
CA THR A 601 11.34 19.36 -65.43
C THR A 601 12.44 18.91 -66.39
N SER A 602 12.65 17.59 -66.51
CA SER A 602 13.64 16.99 -67.42
C SER A 602 13.17 16.88 -68.87
N ILE A 603 11.91 17.25 -69.16
CA ILE A 603 11.35 17.25 -70.52
C ILE A 603 11.94 18.42 -71.33
N ASP A 604 12.57 18.13 -72.46
CA ASP A 604 13.02 19.15 -73.42
C ASP A 604 11.83 19.63 -74.28
N PRO A 605 11.49 20.94 -74.27
CA PRO A 605 10.41 21.48 -75.10
C PRO A 605 10.62 21.28 -76.61
N ALA A 606 11.85 21.04 -77.08
CA ALA A 606 12.14 20.76 -78.48
C ALA A 606 11.89 19.29 -78.88
N GLU A 607 12.03 18.33 -77.95
CA GLU A 607 11.71 16.91 -78.20
C GLU A 607 10.21 16.66 -78.25
N ALA A 608 9.42 17.38 -77.44
CA ALA A 608 7.98 17.19 -77.33
C ALA A 608 7.20 17.47 -78.65
N ILE A 609 7.83 18.16 -79.62
CA ILE A 609 7.27 18.46 -80.94
C ILE A 609 7.80 17.49 -82.02
N ARG A 610 8.93 16.81 -81.78
CA ARG A 610 9.67 16.02 -82.77
C ARG A 610 9.21 14.57 -82.94
N ASP A 611 8.39 14.04 -82.04
CA ASP A 611 7.88 12.65 -82.10
C ASP A 611 6.79 12.40 -83.17
N HIS A 612 6.62 13.31 -84.14
CA HIS A 612 5.89 13.08 -85.40
C HIS A 612 6.61 13.69 -86.60
#